data_AF-A0A962V0R9-F1
#
_entry.id   AF-A0A962V0R9-F1
#
_cell.length_a   1.000
_cell.length_b   1.000
_cell.length_c   1.000
_cell.angle_alpha   90.00
_cell.angle_beta   90.00
_cell.angle_gamma   90.00
#
_symmetry.space_group_name_H-M   'P 1'
#
loop_
_entity.id
_entity.type
_entity.pdbx_description
1 polymer ?
#
loop_
_entity_poly.entity_id
_entity_poly.type
_entity_poly.pdbx_seq_one_letter_code
_entity_poly.pdbx_strand_id
1 'polypeptide(L)'
;WFRLIPKGEATKLARVQIDFPNSLDELWTIDIKKSRARPPRQVRERLRQIISRISGRSTNLHRKRGVRLYQETQAPVWERYADENSVRYAVNPSHPVIQEFSGRLSHEQKRSFSLVLEMIAVSLNLEMIYSDYSTHPRLMEHGSLSDEQVKEKLLIFKNILNDGREISREQFIEIARISGIFDRHIEIVEQFASREFS
;
A
#
# COMPACT_ATOMS: atom_id res chain seq x y z
N TRP A 1 10.10 8.56 -21.92
CA TRP A 1 10.68 9.03 -20.65
C TRP A 1 12.03 8.40 -20.25
N PHE A 2 12.86 7.85 -21.15
CA PHE A 2 14.24 7.36 -20.86
C PHE A 2 14.50 6.64 -19.50
N ARG A 3 13.47 6.02 -18.88
CA ARG A 3 13.47 5.52 -17.49
C ARG A 3 13.81 6.57 -16.41
N LEU A 4 13.67 7.85 -16.72
CA LEU A 4 13.88 8.98 -15.81
C LEU A 4 12.68 9.25 -14.90
N ILE A 5 11.51 8.77 -15.29
CA ILE A 5 10.31 8.77 -14.45
C ILE A 5 9.72 7.36 -14.46
N PRO A 6 9.29 6.86 -13.30
CA PRO A 6 8.41 5.69 -13.26
C PRO A 6 7.17 5.94 -14.12
N LYS A 7 6.76 4.95 -14.91
CA LYS A 7 5.52 5.04 -15.70
C LYS A 7 4.34 4.94 -14.72
N GLY A 8 3.72 6.08 -14.42
CA GLY A 8 2.50 6.18 -13.62
C GLY A 8 1.33 6.77 -14.41
N GLU A 9 0.11 6.70 -13.85
CA GLU A 9 -1.12 7.25 -14.47
C GLU A 9 -0.98 8.73 -14.88
N ALA A 10 -0.31 9.55 -14.06
CA ALA A 10 -0.04 10.96 -14.36
C ALA A 10 0.91 11.20 -15.57
N THR A 11 1.74 10.21 -15.93
CA THR A 11 2.69 10.30 -17.06
C THR A 11 2.16 9.71 -18.36
N LYS A 12 0.95 9.13 -18.34
CA LYS A 12 0.33 8.40 -19.45
C LYS A 12 -0.12 9.31 -20.60
N LEU A 13 -0.40 10.59 -20.31
CA LEU A 13 -0.90 11.59 -21.27
C LEU A 13 0.13 12.66 -21.65
N ALA A 14 1.27 12.76 -20.96
CA ALA A 14 2.28 13.77 -21.22
C ALA A 14 3.32 13.27 -22.24
N ARG A 15 3.43 13.94 -23.40
CA ARG A 15 4.48 13.71 -24.41
C ARG A 15 5.47 14.88 -24.40
N VAL A 16 6.77 14.58 -24.38
CA VAL A 16 7.86 15.58 -24.46
C VAL A 16 8.76 15.22 -25.63
N GLN A 17 8.88 16.12 -26.60
CA GLN A 17 9.81 16.04 -27.72
C GLN A 17 11.11 16.78 -27.35
N ILE A 18 12.26 16.18 -27.66
CA ILE A 18 13.58 16.77 -27.43
C ILE A 18 14.33 16.70 -28.76
N ASP A 19 14.46 17.84 -29.41
CA ASP A 19 15.24 17.95 -30.65
C ASP A 19 16.68 18.33 -30.29
N PHE A 20 17.65 17.65 -30.90
CA PHE A 20 19.07 17.97 -30.74
C PHE A 20 19.79 17.84 -32.09
N PRO A 21 20.84 18.65 -32.34
CA PRO A 21 21.61 18.59 -33.57
C PRO A 21 22.46 17.32 -33.66
N ASN A 22 22.65 16.79 -34.88
CA ASN A 22 23.39 15.55 -35.17
C ASN A 22 24.83 15.53 -34.63
N SER A 23 25.42 16.69 -34.32
CA SER A 23 26.76 16.79 -33.73
C SER A 23 26.86 16.27 -32.29
N LEU A 24 25.74 15.97 -31.64
CA LEU A 24 25.67 15.43 -30.27
C LEU A 24 25.39 13.92 -30.23
N ASP A 25 25.31 13.25 -31.39
CA ASP A 25 25.08 11.80 -31.48
C ASP A 25 26.20 10.99 -30.81
N GLU A 26 27.46 11.42 -30.84
CA GLU A 26 28.57 10.68 -30.19
C GLU A 26 28.46 10.65 -28.65
N LEU A 27 27.86 11.68 -28.04
CA LEU A 27 27.67 11.75 -26.59
C LEU A 27 26.48 10.89 -26.13
N TRP A 28 25.58 10.57 -27.03
CA TRP A 28 24.44 9.70 -26.78
C TRP A 28 24.79 8.33 -27.32
N THR A 29 24.91 7.31 -26.47
CA THR A 29 25.13 5.94 -26.96
C THR A 29 23.86 5.47 -27.69
N ILE A 30 23.76 5.81 -28.98
CA ILE A 30 22.67 5.46 -29.87
C ILE A 30 23.07 4.13 -30.49
N ASP A 31 22.32 3.09 -30.14
CA ASP A 31 22.50 1.78 -30.77
C ASP A 31 22.15 1.87 -32.26
N ILE A 32 22.89 1.14 -33.11
CA ILE A 32 22.85 1.16 -34.60
C ILE A 32 21.44 0.89 -35.15
N LYS A 33 20.54 0.33 -34.33
CA LYS A 33 19.12 0.14 -34.64
C LYS A 33 18.23 1.37 -34.41
N LYS A 34 18.77 2.53 -34.01
CA LYS A 34 18.05 3.79 -33.68
C LYS A 34 16.80 3.59 -32.79
N SER A 35 16.78 2.57 -31.96
CA SER A 35 15.61 2.20 -31.13
C SER A 35 15.80 2.51 -29.65
N ARG A 36 17.04 2.81 -29.23
CA ARG A 36 17.40 3.11 -27.85
C ARG A 36 18.50 4.17 -27.80
N ALA A 37 18.22 5.29 -27.14
CA ALA A 37 19.18 6.32 -26.83
C ALA A 37 19.32 6.43 -25.30
N ARG A 38 20.55 6.49 -24.79
CA ARG A 38 20.85 6.70 -23.36
C ARG A 38 21.38 8.12 -23.15
N PRO A 39 20.61 9.03 -22.52
CA PRO A 39 21.05 10.40 -22.34
C PRO A 39 22.20 10.51 -21.32
N PRO A 40 23.19 11.39 -21.56
CA PRO A 40 24.26 11.70 -20.61
C PRO A 40 23.74 12.13 -19.24
N ARG A 41 24.54 11.92 -18.18
CA ARG A 41 24.15 12.20 -16.78
C ARG A 41 23.62 13.64 -16.57
N GLN A 42 24.21 14.61 -17.24
CA GLN A 42 23.83 16.02 -17.14
C GLN A 42 22.44 16.31 -17.72
N VAL A 43 22.05 15.60 -18.79
CA VAL A 43 20.72 15.72 -19.42
C VAL A 43 19.64 15.05 -18.56
N ARG A 44 19.98 13.92 -17.91
CA ARG A 44 19.08 13.20 -16.99
C ARG A 44 18.66 14.06 -15.80
N GLU A 45 19.59 14.83 -15.24
CA GLU A 45 19.32 15.65 -14.06
C GLU A 45 18.40 16.84 -14.39
N ARG A 46 18.65 17.54 -15.51
CA ARG A 46 17.76 18.61 -15.99
C ARG A 46 16.36 18.09 -16.32
N LEU A 47 16.24 16.90 -16.91
CA LEU A 47 14.94 16.31 -17.21
C LEU A 47 14.16 15.96 -15.94
N ARG A 48 14.79 15.45 -14.88
CA ARG A 48 14.14 15.14 -13.59
C ARG A 48 13.50 16.39 -12.94
N GLN A 49 14.19 17.53 -13.02
CA GLN A 49 13.70 18.82 -12.49
C GLN A 49 12.51 19.41 -13.28
N ILE A 50 12.45 19.17 -14.60
CA ILE A 50 11.34 19.63 -15.45
C ILE A 50 10.10 18.75 -15.21
N ILE A 51 10.31 17.46 -15.00
CA ILE A 51 9.24 16.48 -14.78
C ILE A 51 8.49 16.71 -13.47
N SER A 52 9.19 17.03 -12.38
CA SER A 52 8.55 17.31 -11.09
C SER A 52 7.56 18.48 -11.18
N ARG A 53 7.86 19.48 -12.01
CA ARG A 53 6.98 20.63 -12.26
C ARG A 53 5.74 20.29 -13.10
N ILE A 54 5.83 19.31 -14.01
CA ILE A 54 4.71 18.89 -14.87
C ILE A 54 3.75 17.95 -14.13
N SER A 55 4.27 17.05 -13.27
CA SER A 55 3.46 16.12 -12.49
C SER A 55 2.55 16.80 -11.45
N GLY A 56 2.95 17.97 -10.93
CA GLY A 56 2.16 18.75 -9.96
C GLY A 56 0.82 19.31 -10.50
N ARG A 57 0.62 19.38 -11.82
CA ARG A 57 -0.67 19.79 -12.41
C ARG A 57 -1.64 18.63 -12.67
N SER A 58 -1.15 17.39 -12.70
CA SER A 58 -1.93 16.18 -13.03
C SER A 58 -2.60 15.54 -11.80
N THR A 59 -2.11 15.84 -10.60
CA THR A 59 -2.65 15.35 -9.32
C THR A 59 -4.07 15.87 -9.03
N ASN A 60 -4.45 17.03 -9.56
CA ASN A 60 -5.81 17.58 -9.40
C ASN A 60 -6.88 16.89 -10.27
N LEU A 61 -6.49 16.08 -11.27
CA LEU A 61 -7.43 15.42 -12.20
C LEU A 61 -7.75 13.96 -11.82
N HIS A 62 -6.97 13.33 -10.94
CA HIS A 62 -7.19 11.95 -10.46
C HIS A 62 -8.21 11.86 -9.30
N ARG A 63 -9.11 12.85 -9.17
CA ARG A 63 -10.23 12.83 -8.23
C ARG A 63 -11.55 12.36 -8.86
N LYS A 64 -11.57 11.93 -10.13
CA LYS A 64 -12.81 11.53 -10.81
C LYS A 64 -12.74 10.11 -11.39
N ARG A 65 -13.60 9.27 -10.79
CA ARG A 65 -14.12 7.97 -11.25
C ARG A 65 -13.18 6.76 -11.17
N GLY A 66 -13.05 6.29 -9.93
CA GLY A 66 -12.97 4.88 -9.55
C GLY A 66 -13.42 4.84 -8.10
N VAL A 67 -14.58 4.23 -7.84
CA VAL A 67 -15.26 3.99 -6.55
C VAL A 67 -14.56 4.56 -5.29
N ARG A 68 -15.26 5.47 -4.60
CA ARG A 68 -14.92 5.94 -3.24
C ARG A 68 -14.70 4.73 -2.31
N LEU A 69 -13.44 4.38 -2.04
CA LEU A 69 -13.04 3.45 -0.98
C LEU A 69 -11.97 4.10 -0.08
N TYR A 70 -12.19 5.37 0.24
CA TYR A 70 -11.73 5.89 1.53
C TYR A 70 -13.01 6.24 2.27
N GLN A 71 -13.62 5.24 2.89
CA GLN A 71 -14.13 5.52 4.23
C GLN A 71 -12.88 5.90 5.02
N GLU A 72 -12.95 6.98 5.80
CA GLU A 72 -12.00 7.20 6.87
C GLU A 72 -12.10 5.98 7.79
N THR A 73 -11.32 4.94 7.51
CA THR A 73 -11.31 3.72 8.31
C THR A 73 -10.87 4.15 9.70
N GLN A 74 -11.78 4.06 10.66
CA GLN A 74 -11.42 4.32 12.06
C GLN A 74 -10.37 3.28 12.43
N ALA A 75 -9.12 3.72 12.63
CA ALA A 75 -7.93 2.90 12.86
C ALA A 75 -7.50 1.98 11.68
N PRO A 76 -6.83 2.50 10.64
CA PRO A 76 -6.22 1.65 9.61
C PRO A 76 -5.07 0.82 10.19
N VAL A 77 -4.83 -0.39 9.65
CA VAL A 77 -3.70 -1.24 10.04
C VAL A 77 -2.35 -0.60 9.69
N TRP A 78 -2.29 0.11 8.57
CA TRP A 78 -1.09 0.82 8.10
C TRP A 78 -1.27 2.33 8.23
N GLU A 79 -0.25 2.99 8.77
CA GLU A 79 -0.12 4.44 8.81
C GLU A 79 1.00 4.89 7.87
N ARG A 80 0.76 6.03 7.21
CA ARG A 80 1.75 6.66 6.32
C ARG A 80 2.27 7.93 6.96
N TYR A 81 3.57 7.95 7.21
CA TYR A 81 4.31 9.12 7.66
C TYR A 81 5.07 9.69 6.47
N ALA A 82 4.97 11.00 6.26
CA ALA A 82 5.68 11.67 5.18
C ALA A 82 6.28 12.97 5.69
N ASP A 83 7.58 13.09 5.47
CA ASP A 83 8.37 14.29 5.71
C ASP A 83 8.79 14.88 4.36
N GLU A 84 9.48 16.03 4.36
CA GLU A 84 9.88 16.70 3.11
C GLU A 84 10.72 15.82 2.17
N ASN A 85 11.48 14.88 2.74
CA ASN A 85 12.45 14.06 2.00
C ASN A 85 12.17 12.55 2.07
N SER A 86 11.16 12.10 2.81
CA SER A 86 10.95 10.67 3.05
C SER A 86 9.48 10.32 3.23
N VAL A 87 9.15 9.08 2.89
CA VAL A 87 7.85 8.47 3.18
C VAL A 87 8.13 7.13 3.81
N ARG A 88 7.53 6.86 4.97
CA ARG A 88 7.59 5.56 5.62
C ARG A 88 6.20 5.08 5.98
N TYR A 89 6.04 3.76 6.01
CA TYR A 89 4.82 3.10 6.48
C TYR A 89 5.12 2.42 7.81
N ALA A 90 4.16 2.46 8.73
CA ALA A 90 4.25 1.75 10.00
C ALA A 90 2.93 1.04 10.29
N VAL A 91 3.00 -0.03 11.07
CA VAL A 91 1.79 -0.67 11.61
C VAL A 91 1.23 0.23 12.71
N ASN A 92 -0.09 0.46 12.70
CA ASN A 92 -0.78 1.24 13.71
C ASN A 92 -0.91 0.45 15.03
N PRO A 93 -0.16 0.79 16.09
CA PRO A 93 -0.29 0.08 17.37
C PRO A 93 -1.64 0.34 18.05
N SER A 94 -2.38 1.36 17.62
CA SER A 94 -3.70 1.72 18.14
C SER A 94 -4.86 0.98 17.46
N HIS A 95 -4.57 0.10 16.49
CA HIS A 95 -5.60 -0.75 15.90
C HIS A 95 -6.23 -1.65 16.98
N PRO A 96 -7.57 -1.77 17.08
CA PRO A 96 -8.23 -2.47 18.20
C PRO A 96 -7.70 -3.88 18.45
N VAL A 97 -7.54 -4.68 17.40
CA VAL A 97 -6.98 -6.05 17.49
C VAL A 97 -5.56 -6.06 18.05
N ILE A 98 -4.72 -5.09 17.67
CA ILE A 98 -3.33 -5.00 18.12
C ILE A 98 -3.28 -4.53 19.57
N GLN A 99 -4.12 -3.56 19.95
CA GLN A 99 -4.23 -3.09 21.32
C GLN A 99 -4.72 -4.20 22.26
N GLU A 100 -5.80 -4.90 21.90
CA GLU A 100 -6.36 -5.96 22.72
C GLU A 100 -5.38 -7.14 22.86
N PHE A 101 -4.72 -7.55 21.77
CA PHE A 101 -3.68 -8.58 21.85
C PHE A 101 -2.48 -8.14 22.69
N SER A 102 -1.97 -6.92 22.44
CA SER A 102 -0.85 -6.36 23.19
C SER A 102 -1.19 -6.25 24.67
N GLY A 103 -2.43 -5.90 25.03
CA GLY A 103 -2.92 -5.80 26.41
C GLY A 103 -2.61 -7.03 27.28
N ARG A 104 -2.64 -8.23 26.68
CA ARG A 104 -2.42 -9.54 27.32
C ARG A 104 -0.95 -9.90 27.53
N LEU A 105 -0.07 -9.21 26.83
CA LEU A 105 1.36 -9.48 26.86
C LEU A 105 1.97 -8.86 28.13
N SER A 106 2.95 -9.55 28.71
CA SER A 106 3.81 -8.98 29.74
C SER A 106 4.57 -7.76 29.20
N HIS A 107 5.11 -6.92 30.08
CA HIS A 107 5.86 -5.73 29.66
C HIS A 107 7.05 -6.09 28.73
N GLU A 108 7.73 -7.21 28.99
CA GLU A 108 8.81 -7.68 28.12
C GLU A 108 8.29 -8.15 26.76
N GLN A 109 7.21 -8.94 26.74
CA GLN A 109 6.57 -9.42 25.52
C GLN A 109 6.04 -8.26 24.65
N LYS A 110 5.49 -7.21 25.26
CA LYS A 110 5.04 -5.99 24.55
C LYS A 110 6.20 -5.32 23.81
N ARG A 111 7.37 -5.20 24.44
CA ARG A 111 8.57 -4.63 23.79
C ARG A 111 9.03 -5.49 22.61
N SER A 112 9.09 -6.82 22.81
CA SER A 112 9.44 -7.75 21.73
C SER A 112 8.44 -7.72 20.57
N PHE A 113 7.15 -7.69 20.87
CA PHE A 113 6.09 -7.60 19.86
C PHE A 113 6.16 -6.28 19.07
N SER A 114 6.42 -5.16 19.75
CA SER A 114 6.59 -3.85 19.10
C SER A 114 7.77 -3.86 18.12
N LEU A 115 8.90 -4.46 18.50
CA LEU A 115 10.06 -4.62 17.61
C LEU A 115 9.73 -5.50 16.40
N VAL A 116 8.94 -6.56 16.57
CA VAL A 116 8.48 -7.42 15.46
C VAL A 116 7.60 -6.62 14.49
N LEU A 117 6.66 -5.81 14.98
CA LEU A 117 5.82 -4.95 14.13
C LEU A 117 6.65 -3.92 13.35
N GLU A 118 7.66 -3.32 13.99
CA GLU A 118 8.58 -2.40 13.34
C GLU A 118 9.42 -3.11 12.27
N MET A 119 9.96 -4.28 12.58
CA MET A 119 10.69 -5.11 11.61
C MET A 119 9.83 -5.43 10.39
N ILE A 120 8.57 -5.84 10.59
CA ILE A 120 7.62 -6.12 9.48
C ILE A 120 7.43 -4.86 8.63
N ALA A 121 7.20 -3.70 9.26
CA ALA A 121 7.00 -2.44 8.55
C ALA A 121 8.23 -2.01 7.72
N VAL A 122 9.43 -2.08 8.31
CA VAL A 122 10.68 -1.70 7.65
C VAL A 122 11.06 -2.70 6.55
N SER A 123 10.72 -3.98 6.71
CA SER A 123 11.00 -5.02 5.73
C SER A 123 10.12 -4.97 4.48
N LEU A 124 9.12 -4.08 4.42
CA LEU A 124 8.28 -3.90 3.25
C LEU A 124 9.10 -3.52 2.02
N ASN A 125 9.21 -4.45 1.06
CA ASN A 125 9.91 -4.21 -0.19
C ASN A 125 9.03 -3.42 -1.18
N LEU A 126 9.00 -2.10 -1.01
CA LEU A 126 8.22 -1.19 -1.86
C LEU A 126 8.63 -1.26 -3.33
N GLU A 127 9.91 -1.55 -3.62
CA GLU A 127 10.40 -1.66 -5.00
C GLU A 127 9.81 -2.88 -5.71
N MET A 128 9.73 -4.02 -5.02
CA MET A 128 9.10 -5.25 -5.53
C MET A 128 7.60 -5.03 -5.73
N ILE A 129 6.90 -4.51 -4.72
CA ILE A 129 5.46 -4.21 -4.81
C ILE A 129 5.17 -3.27 -5.99
N TYR A 130 5.99 -2.21 -6.15
CA TYR A 130 5.85 -1.29 -7.28
C TYR A 130 6.12 -1.96 -8.62
N SER A 131 7.15 -2.81 -8.71
CA SER A 131 7.48 -3.56 -9.92
C SER A 131 6.32 -4.45 -10.35
N ASP A 132 5.78 -5.25 -9.43
CA ASP A 132 4.69 -6.19 -9.71
C ASP A 132 3.40 -5.45 -10.05
N TYR A 133 3.06 -4.40 -9.30
CA TYR A 133 1.90 -3.56 -9.59
C TYR A 133 2.01 -2.86 -10.96
N SER A 134 3.19 -2.39 -11.33
CA SER A 134 3.40 -1.69 -12.61
C SER A 134 3.41 -2.62 -13.83
N THR A 135 3.81 -3.88 -13.64
CA THR A 135 3.98 -4.84 -14.73
C THR A 135 2.76 -5.75 -14.89
N HIS A 136 2.23 -6.25 -13.78
CA HIS A 136 1.13 -7.21 -13.74
C HIS A 136 0.11 -6.87 -12.63
N PRO A 137 -0.57 -5.71 -12.69
CA PRO A 137 -1.49 -5.29 -11.64
C PRO A 137 -2.63 -6.29 -11.39
N ARG A 138 -3.01 -7.09 -12.40
CA ARG A 138 -4.05 -8.11 -12.28
C ARG A 138 -3.61 -9.37 -11.53
N LEU A 139 -2.31 -9.60 -11.39
CA LEU A 139 -1.75 -10.73 -10.63
C LEU A 139 -1.56 -10.39 -9.14
N MET A 140 -1.69 -9.10 -8.78
CA MET A 140 -1.65 -8.65 -7.39
C MET A 140 -2.97 -9.04 -6.73
N GLU A 141 -3.03 -10.25 -6.19
CA GLU A 141 -4.15 -10.73 -5.41
C GLU A 141 -3.77 -10.80 -3.93
N HIS A 142 -4.69 -10.36 -3.07
CA HIS A 142 -4.66 -10.74 -1.67
C HIS A 142 -5.08 -12.21 -1.59
N GLY A 143 -4.30 -13.02 -0.87
CA GLY A 143 -4.54 -14.47 -0.78
C GLY A 143 -5.99 -14.80 -0.45
N SER A 144 -6.56 -15.81 -1.11
CA SER A 144 -7.90 -16.31 -0.83
C SER A 144 -7.89 -17.22 0.39
N LEU A 145 -8.84 -17.04 1.29
CA LEU A 145 -9.10 -17.98 2.38
C LEU A 145 -10.26 -18.88 1.98
N SER A 146 -10.20 -20.16 2.33
CA SER A 146 -11.38 -21.02 2.28
C SER A 146 -12.36 -20.62 3.40
N ASP A 147 -13.63 -20.96 3.24
CA ASP A 147 -14.65 -20.69 4.25
C ASP A 147 -14.30 -21.30 5.61
N GLU A 148 -13.70 -22.49 5.64
CA GLU A 148 -13.18 -23.12 6.85
C GLU A 148 -12.07 -22.28 7.51
N GLN A 149 -11.10 -21.81 6.73
CA GLN A 149 -10.01 -20.96 7.24
C GLN A 149 -10.54 -19.62 7.76
N VAL A 150 -11.57 -19.07 7.13
CA VAL A 150 -12.22 -17.84 7.61
C VAL A 150 -12.85 -18.09 8.98
N LYS A 151 -13.60 -19.19 9.16
CA LYS A 151 -14.23 -19.54 10.43
C LYS A 151 -13.21 -19.77 11.56
N GLU A 152 -12.12 -20.49 11.28
CA GLU A 152 -11.03 -20.69 12.24
C GLU A 152 -10.41 -19.35 12.68
N LYS A 153 -10.14 -18.46 11.71
CA LYS A 153 -9.62 -17.13 12.01
C LYS A 153 -10.60 -16.26 12.77
N LEU A 154 -11.90 -16.35 12.50
CA LEU A 154 -12.95 -15.63 13.24
C LEU A 154 -13.03 -16.07 14.70
N LEU A 155 -12.82 -17.36 15.00
CA LEU A 155 -12.73 -17.83 16.39
C LEU A 155 -11.53 -17.23 17.12
N ILE A 156 -10.35 -17.24 16.49
CA ILE A 156 -9.15 -16.60 17.06
C ILE A 156 -9.39 -15.10 17.23
N PHE A 157 -9.99 -14.46 16.23
CA PHE A 157 -10.31 -13.03 16.24
C PHE A 157 -11.27 -12.67 17.38
N LYS A 158 -12.35 -13.44 17.57
CA LYS A 158 -13.27 -13.29 18.72
C LYS A 158 -12.52 -13.45 20.04
N ASN A 159 -11.68 -14.47 20.15
CA ASN A 159 -10.88 -14.71 21.36
C ASN A 159 -9.93 -13.54 21.65
N ILE A 160 -9.40 -12.84 20.63
CA ILE A 160 -8.57 -11.64 20.78
C ILE A 160 -9.39 -10.42 21.24
N LEU A 161 -10.69 -10.36 20.96
CA LEU A 161 -11.51 -9.20 21.32
C LEU A 161 -12.31 -9.38 22.63
N ASN A 162 -12.51 -10.60 23.11
CA ASN A 162 -13.42 -10.91 24.24
C ASN A 162 -12.75 -11.01 25.63
N ASP A 163 -11.50 -10.58 25.81
CA ASP A 163 -10.75 -10.80 27.06
C ASP A 163 -11.00 -9.71 28.11
N GLY A 164 -12.19 -9.79 28.72
CA GLY A 164 -12.61 -8.94 29.84
C GLY A 164 -13.53 -7.79 29.46
N ARG A 165 -13.95 -7.69 28.20
CA ARG A 165 -14.97 -6.74 27.73
C ARG A 165 -16.02 -7.47 26.90
N GLU A 166 -17.29 -7.30 27.26
CA GLU A 166 -18.39 -7.65 26.35
C GLU A 166 -18.35 -6.71 25.14
N ILE A 167 -17.98 -7.26 23.98
CA ILE A 167 -18.10 -6.56 22.71
C ILE A 167 -19.48 -6.84 22.12
N SER A 168 -20.15 -5.82 21.63
CA SER A 168 -21.41 -6.01 20.92
C SER A 168 -21.17 -6.69 19.57
N ARG A 169 -22.22 -7.30 19.03
CA ARG A 169 -22.22 -7.87 17.67
C ARG A 169 -21.78 -6.83 16.63
N GLU A 170 -22.30 -5.62 16.73
CA GLU A 170 -22.01 -4.51 15.81
C GLU A 170 -20.53 -4.12 15.89
N GLN A 171 -20.00 -4.00 17.11
CA GLN A 171 -18.59 -3.69 17.35
C GLN A 171 -17.67 -4.77 16.78
N PHE A 172 -18.01 -6.05 16.96
CA PHE A 172 -17.23 -7.15 16.37
C PHE A 172 -17.17 -7.07 14.85
N ILE A 173 -18.33 -6.85 14.20
CA ILE A 173 -18.42 -6.73 12.74
C ILE A 173 -17.64 -5.50 12.25
N GLU A 174 -17.73 -4.38 12.95
CA GLU A 174 -16.98 -3.16 12.62
C GLU A 174 -15.47 -3.41 12.73
N ILE A 175 -15.00 -3.99 13.83
CA ILE A 175 -13.58 -4.31 14.03
C ILE A 175 -13.09 -5.32 12.98
N ALA A 176 -13.91 -6.29 12.58
CA ALA A 176 -13.59 -7.23 11.51
C ALA A 176 -13.45 -6.52 10.15
N ARG A 177 -14.31 -5.53 9.84
CA ARG A 177 -14.25 -4.74 8.61
C ARG A 177 -13.00 -3.85 8.56
N ILE A 178 -12.68 -3.12 9.64
CA ILE A 178 -11.49 -2.25 9.65
C ILE A 178 -10.17 -3.04 9.57
N SER A 179 -10.17 -4.31 9.98
CA SER A 179 -8.98 -5.16 9.92
C SER A 179 -8.54 -5.48 8.48
N GLY A 180 -9.44 -5.44 7.50
CA GLY A 180 -9.18 -5.83 6.11
C GLY A 180 -8.97 -7.33 5.89
N ILE A 181 -8.85 -8.15 6.94
CA ILE A 181 -8.55 -9.59 6.85
C ILE A 181 -9.71 -10.36 6.20
N PHE A 182 -10.94 -9.89 6.39
CA PHE A 182 -12.16 -10.58 6.01
C PHE A 182 -12.97 -9.88 4.91
N ASP A 183 -12.39 -8.89 4.21
CA ASP A 183 -13.10 -8.04 3.24
C ASP A 183 -13.83 -8.84 2.15
N ARG A 184 -13.26 -9.96 1.71
CA ARG A 184 -13.85 -10.85 0.70
C ARG A 184 -14.88 -11.84 1.25
N HIS A 185 -15.03 -11.90 2.58
CA HIS A 185 -15.83 -12.90 3.30
C HIS A 185 -16.77 -12.26 4.33
N ILE A 186 -17.26 -11.05 4.05
CA ILE A 186 -18.08 -10.29 5.02
C ILE A 186 -19.39 -11.00 5.38
N GLU A 187 -19.97 -11.74 4.44
CA GLU A 187 -21.17 -12.55 4.68
C GLU A 187 -20.92 -13.63 5.75
N ILE A 188 -19.75 -14.27 5.73
CA ILE A 188 -19.36 -15.28 6.71
C ILE A 188 -19.14 -14.64 8.09
N VAL A 189 -18.56 -13.44 8.13
CA VAL A 189 -18.40 -12.66 9.37
C VAL A 189 -19.77 -12.34 9.99
N GLU A 190 -20.74 -11.90 9.19
CA GLU A 190 -22.08 -11.57 9.67
C GLU A 190 -22.86 -12.80 10.15
N GLN A 191 -22.75 -13.93 9.45
CA GLN A 191 -23.35 -15.20 9.87
C GLN A 191 -22.73 -15.71 11.17
N PHE A 192 -21.39 -15.65 11.29
CA PHE A 192 -20.68 -16.01 12.50
C PHE A 192 -21.12 -15.13 13.67
N ALA A 193 -21.14 -13.80 13.48
CA ALA A 193 -21.52 -12.86 14.52
C ALA A 193 -22.99 -13.05 14.98
N SER A 194 -23.89 -13.42 14.07
CA SER A 194 -25.28 -13.73 14.42
C SER A 194 -25.42 -14.93 15.37
N ARG A 195 -24.59 -15.96 15.19
CA ARG A 195 -24.63 -17.19 16.00
C ARG A 195 -23.96 -17.01 17.36
N GLU A 196 -22.89 -16.22 17.40
CA GLU A 196 -21.95 -16.15 18.53
C GLU A 196 -22.23 -15.01 19.52
N PHE A 197 -23.10 -14.06 19.16
CA PHE A 197 -23.49 -12.88 19.95
C PHE A 197 -25.02 -12.77 20.09
N SER A 198 -25.72 -13.91 20.06
CA SER A 198 -27.17 -14.01 20.32
C SER A 198 -27.53 -13.71 21.77
#